data_AF-A0AAT9HCN7-F1
#
_entry.id   AF-A0AAT9HCN7-F1
#
_cell.length_a   1.000
_cell.length_b   1.000
_cell.length_c   1.000
_cell.angle_alpha   90.00
_cell.angle_beta   90.00
_cell.angle_gamma   90.00
#
_symmetry.space_group_name_H-M   'P 1'
#
loop_
_entity.id
_entity.type
_entity.pdbx_description
1 polymer ?
#
loop_
_entity_poly.entity_id
_entity_poly.type
_entity_poly.pdbx_seq_one_letter_code
_entity_poly.pdbx_strand_id
1 'polypeptide(L)'
;MLAFWLFLFGSSIAAAGFLTPGGAADFGWFLYAPLSNAVYSPGIGADLWIMGVALSGFGSILGAVNFITTIICMRAPGMTMFRMPIFTWNVLLTALLVLIVFPVLAAALFALECDRKFGSHIFDSANGGALLWQHLFWFFGHPEVYILALPFFGIISEVIPVFSRKPMFGHMGLIGATIAIAGLSVTVWAHHMYVTGGVLLPFFAFMTMLIAVPTGVKFFNWIGTMWKGSLSFETPMLWTVGFLITFLFGGLTGVILASPRWTSTSPTRTSWWRTSTTPSSARWCTRCSPDSTSGGRSSPARCSTNASARSPSGR
;
A
#
# COMPACT_ATOMS: atom_id res chain seq x y z
N MET A 1 11.85 -2.74 26.38
CA MET A 1 12.74 -1.57 26.20
C MET A 1 13.68 -1.70 25.00
N LEU A 2 14.19 -2.89 24.65
CA LEU A 2 15.02 -3.08 23.44
C LEU A 2 14.34 -2.62 22.12
N ALA A 3 13.05 -2.90 21.96
CA ALA A 3 12.27 -2.53 20.76
C ALA A 3 12.39 -1.04 20.38
N PHE A 4 12.33 -0.15 21.37
CA PHE A 4 12.48 1.29 21.16
C PHE A 4 13.86 1.66 20.61
N TRP A 5 14.93 1.06 21.15
CA TRP A 5 16.30 1.35 20.72
C TRP A 5 16.59 0.84 19.31
N LEU A 6 16.04 -0.32 18.93
CA LEU A 6 16.15 -0.82 17.55
C LEU A 6 15.44 0.10 16.56
N PHE A 7 14.24 0.60 16.92
CA PHE A 7 13.54 1.63 16.15
C PHE A 7 14.40 2.90 16.04
N LEU A 8 14.86 3.45 17.16
CA LEU A 8 15.62 4.71 17.18
C LEU A 8 16.90 4.61 16.36
N PHE A 9 17.72 3.57 16.58
CA PHE A 9 18.97 3.40 15.85
C PHE A 9 18.74 3.04 14.39
N GLY A 10 17.75 2.19 14.08
CA GLY A 10 17.38 1.88 12.69
C GLY A 10 16.94 3.13 11.93
N SER A 11 16.05 3.93 12.50
CA SER A 11 15.62 5.21 11.92
C SER A 11 16.76 6.22 11.81
N SER A 12 17.68 6.26 12.77
CA SER A 12 18.86 7.13 12.70
C SER A 12 19.81 6.71 11.58
N ILE A 13 20.01 5.41 11.38
CA ILE A 13 20.81 4.86 10.28
C ILE A 13 20.17 5.23 8.93
N ALA A 14 18.86 5.05 8.78
CA ALA A 14 18.16 5.43 7.56
C ALA A 14 18.26 6.95 7.28
N ALA A 15 18.13 7.78 8.32
CA ALA A 15 18.28 9.24 8.21
C ALA A 15 19.74 9.67 7.94
N ALA A 16 20.73 8.89 8.37
CA ALA A 16 22.14 9.18 8.10
C ALA A 16 22.48 9.19 6.60
N GLY A 17 21.61 8.65 5.74
CA GLY A 17 21.70 8.81 4.28
C GLY A 17 21.87 10.26 3.83
N PHE A 18 21.24 11.22 4.51
CA PHE A 18 21.38 12.66 4.23
C PHE A 18 22.79 13.21 4.48
N LEU A 19 23.59 12.53 5.29
CA LEU A 19 24.96 12.93 5.60
C LEU A 19 25.97 12.35 4.61
N THR A 20 25.54 11.47 3.70
CA THR A 20 26.42 10.84 2.72
C THR A 20 26.66 11.78 1.53
N PRO A 21 27.86 11.77 0.92
CA PRO A 21 28.15 12.64 -0.24
C PRO A 21 27.23 12.40 -1.45
N GLY A 22 26.69 11.18 -1.58
CA GLY A 22 25.76 10.80 -2.65
C GLY A 22 24.29 11.06 -2.33
N GLY A 23 23.98 11.58 -1.15
CA GLY A 23 22.61 11.81 -0.69
C GLY A 23 21.89 10.55 -0.19
N ALA A 24 20.65 10.76 0.28
CA ALA A 24 19.77 9.69 0.75
C ALA A 24 19.22 8.86 -0.43
N ALA A 25 18.49 7.79 -0.11
CA ALA A 25 17.79 6.96 -1.09
C ALA A 25 16.81 7.77 -1.96
N ASP A 26 16.87 7.57 -3.28
CA ASP A 26 16.12 8.33 -4.30
C ASP A 26 15.05 7.50 -5.05
N PHE A 27 14.89 6.22 -4.71
CA PHE A 27 13.97 5.27 -5.36
C PHE A 27 12.52 5.28 -4.82
N GLY A 28 12.15 6.28 -4.01
CA GLY A 28 10.85 6.38 -3.33
C GLY A 28 10.61 5.31 -2.25
N TRP A 29 9.55 5.42 -1.46
CA TRP A 29 9.34 4.52 -0.30
C TRP A 29 8.98 3.06 -0.66
N PHE A 30 8.73 2.77 -1.94
CA PHE A 30 8.38 1.43 -2.46
C PHE A 30 9.58 0.60 -2.90
N LEU A 31 10.73 1.24 -3.16
CA LEU A 31 11.98 0.57 -3.50
C LEU A 31 11.87 -0.41 -4.67
N TYR A 32 11.12 -0.09 -5.72
CA TYR A 32 10.98 -1.02 -6.84
C TYR A 32 12.35 -1.48 -7.34
N ALA A 33 12.59 -2.79 -7.24
CA ALA A 33 13.91 -3.39 -7.38
C ALA A 33 14.72 -2.95 -8.62
N PRO A 34 14.11 -2.77 -9.81
CA PRO A 34 14.83 -2.28 -10.97
C PRO A 34 15.45 -0.89 -10.77
N LEU A 35 14.90 -0.04 -9.90
CA LEU A 35 15.44 1.29 -9.60
C LEU A 35 16.33 1.27 -8.34
N SER A 36 15.99 0.46 -7.34
CA SER A 36 16.72 0.38 -6.06
C SER A 36 17.97 -0.51 -6.08
N ASN A 37 18.32 -1.09 -7.23
CA ASN A 37 19.53 -1.89 -7.37
C ASN A 37 20.83 -1.04 -7.37
N ALA A 38 21.98 -1.72 -7.33
CA ALA A 38 23.28 -1.06 -7.31
C ALA A 38 23.65 -0.35 -8.62
N VAL A 39 22.96 -0.64 -9.73
CA VAL A 39 23.21 -0.01 -11.04
C VAL A 39 22.56 1.37 -11.11
N TYR A 40 21.30 1.49 -10.72
CA TYR A 40 20.53 2.73 -10.81
C TYR A 40 20.59 3.57 -9.52
N SER A 41 20.80 2.94 -8.37
CA SER A 41 20.96 3.60 -7.07
C SER A 41 22.27 3.18 -6.38
N PRO A 42 23.44 3.55 -6.93
CA PRO A 42 24.75 3.05 -6.45
C PRO A 42 25.19 3.63 -5.09
N GLY A 43 24.54 4.69 -4.61
CA GLY A 43 24.95 5.41 -3.41
C GLY A 43 24.76 4.62 -2.11
N ILE A 44 25.61 4.89 -1.13
CA ILE A 44 25.52 4.27 0.21
C ILE A 44 24.26 4.67 0.98
N GLY A 45 23.63 5.80 0.62
CA GLY A 45 22.35 6.23 1.19
C GLY A 45 21.22 5.22 0.98
N ALA A 46 21.25 4.47 -0.12
CA ALA A 46 20.32 3.36 -0.37
C ALA A 46 20.52 2.22 0.64
N ASP A 47 21.76 1.81 0.88
CA ASP A 47 22.10 0.72 1.81
C ASP A 47 21.76 1.11 3.26
N LEU A 48 22.06 2.35 3.64
CA LEU A 48 21.70 2.90 4.96
C LEU A 48 20.18 2.90 5.16
N TRP A 49 19.41 3.26 4.13
CA TRP A 49 17.96 3.19 4.19
C TRP A 49 17.48 1.74 4.38
N ILE A 50 17.96 0.80 3.56
CA ILE A 50 17.56 -0.62 3.60
C ILE A 50 17.86 -1.22 4.97
N MET A 51 19.09 -1.07 5.45
CA MET A 51 19.54 -1.64 6.72
C MET A 51 18.93 -0.93 7.92
N GLY A 52 18.71 0.39 7.85
CA GLY A 52 18.04 1.16 8.89
C GLY A 52 16.58 0.75 9.06
N VAL A 53 15.85 0.59 7.95
CA VAL A 53 14.45 0.11 7.98
C VAL A 53 14.38 -1.34 8.45
N ALA A 54 15.30 -2.21 8.03
CA ALA A 54 15.37 -3.59 8.52
C ALA A 54 15.56 -3.64 10.05
N LEU A 55 16.52 -2.86 10.58
CA LEU A 55 16.77 -2.79 12.03
C LEU A 55 15.57 -2.25 12.80
N SER A 56 14.93 -1.20 12.29
CA SER A 56 13.72 -0.63 12.87
C SER A 56 12.55 -1.64 12.87
N GLY A 57 12.42 -2.42 11.79
CA GLY A 57 11.44 -3.48 11.66
C GLY A 57 11.55 -4.57 12.75
N PHE A 58 12.77 -4.95 13.14
CA PHE A 58 12.97 -5.85 14.28
C PHE A 58 12.46 -5.25 15.60
N GLY A 59 12.62 -3.94 15.79
CA GLY A 59 12.02 -3.23 16.92
C GLY A 59 10.51 -3.41 16.98
N SER A 60 9.82 -3.22 15.85
CA SER A 60 8.38 -3.42 15.73
C SER A 60 7.94 -4.87 16.00
N ILE A 61 8.66 -5.86 15.48
CA ILE A 61 8.38 -7.28 15.72
C ILE A 61 8.46 -7.60 17.22
N LEU A 62 9.53 -7.19 17.89
CA LEU A 62 9.70 -7.42 19.33
C LEU A 62 8.63 -6.68 20.16
N GLY A 63 8.27 -5.47 19.73
CA GLY A 63 7.17 -4.71 20.32
C GLY A 63 5.84 -5.44 20.22
N ALA A 64 5.54 -6.01 19.04
CA ALA A 64 4.32 -6.76 18.80
C ALA A 64 4.20 -8.01 19.68
N VAL A 65 5.26 -8.80 19.81
CA VAL A 65 5.29 -9.95 20.74
C VAL A 65 4.94 -9.49 22.16
N ASN A 66 5.58 -8.41 22.63
CA ASN A 66 5.34 -7.90 23.97
C ASN A 66 3.88 -7.45 24.18
N PHE A 67 3.28 -6.74 23.22
CA PHE A 67 1.87 -6.34 23.31
C PHE A 67 0.92 -7.53 23.32
N ILE A 68 1.15 -8.54 22.47
CA ILE A 68 0.32 -9.75 22.44
C ILE A 68 0.40 -10.48 23.79
N THR A 69 1.61 -10.72 24.30
CA THR A 69 1.81 -11.39 25.60
C THR A 69 1.15 -10.61 26.73
N THR A 70 1.31 -9.29 26.75
CA THR A 70 0.70 -8.43 27.77
C THR A 70 -0.83 -8.52 27.70
N ILE A 71 -1.41 -8.34 26.52
CA ILE A 71 -2.87 -8.33 26.33
C ILE A 71 -3.48 -9.70 26.61
N ILE A 72 -2.80 -10.80 26.29
CA ILE A 72 -3.35 -12.15 26.48
C ILE A 72 -3.15 -12.66 27.91
N CYS A 73 -1.95 -12.49 28.46
CA CYS A 73 -1.52 -13.18 29.68
C CYS A 73 -1.54 -12.30 30.94
N MET A 74 -1.58 -10.97 30.80
CA MET A 74 -1.42 -10.03 31.93
C MET A 74 -2.66 -9.14 32.16
N ARG A 75 -3.85 -9.61 31.75
CA ARG A 75 -5.11 -8.88 32.02
C ARG A 75 -5.49 -8.94 33.49
N ALA A 76 -6.19 -7.89 33.94
CA ALA A 76 -6.78 -7.86 35.26
C ALA A 76 -7.82 -9.00 35.46
N PRO A 77 -7.91 -9.59 36.67
CA PRO A 77 -8.92 -10.60 36.98
C PRO A 77 -10.34 -10.11 36.68
N GLY A 78 -11.16 -10.96 36.06
CA GLY A 78 -12.55 -10.63 35.67
C GLY A 78 -12.71 -9.88 34.35
N MET A 79 -11.62 -9.39 33.74
CA MET A 79 -11.62 -8.81 32.39
C MET A 79 -11.53 -9.91 31.33
N THR A 80 -12.69 -10.36 30.84
CA THR A 80 -12.74 -11.30 29.70
C THR A 80 -12.36 -10.60 28.40
N MET A 81 -12.02 -11.39 27.37
CA MET A 81 -11.59 -10.88 26.07
C MET A 81 -12.57 -9.86 25.46
N PHE A 82 -13.87 -10.18 25.46
CA PHE A 82 -14.90 -9.32 24.88
C PHE A 82 -15.32 -8.14 25.77
N ARG A 83 -14.77 -8.04 27.00
CA ARG A 83 -14.95 -6.89 27.89
C ARG A 83 -13.80 -5.88 27.81
N MET A 84 -12.74 -6.17 27.05
CA MET A 84 -11.64 -5.23 26.85
C MET A 84 -12.10 -3.97 26.09
N PRO A 85 -11.46 -2.81 26.33
CA PRO A 85 -11.67 -1.61 25.52
C PRO A 85 -11.39 -1.86 24.03
N ILE A 86 -12.07 -1.12 23.15
CA ILE A 86 -11.90 -1.26 21.69
C ILE A 86 -10.48 -0.88 21.28
N PHE A 87 -9.86 0.09 21.96
CA PHE A 87 -8.45 0.41 21.75
C PHE A 87 -7.54 -0.80 21.96
N THR A 88 -7.76 -1.57 23.03
CA THR A 88 -6.92 -2.75 23.34
C THR A 88 -7.11 -3.86 22.30
N TRP A 89 -8.33 -4.07 21.83
CA TRP A 89 -8.61 -4.99 20.71
C TRP A 89 -7.90 -4.58 19.42
N ASN A 90 -7.89 -3.30 19.11
CA ASN A 90 -7.19 -2.80 17.92
C ASN A 90 -5.68 -2.95 18.06
N VAL A 91 -5.09 -2.64 19.22
CA VAL A 91 -3.65 -2.86 19.48
C VAL A 91 -3.28 -4.33 19.36
N LEU A 92 -4.13 -5.25 19.83
CA LEU A 92 -3.90 -6.69 19.67
C LEU A 92 -3.84 -7.10 18.20
N LEU A 93 -4.80 -6.67 17.39
CA LEU A 93 -4.84 -7.02 15.96
C LEU A 93 -3.72 -6.32 15.18
N THR A 94 -3.36 -5.09 15.55
CA THR A 94 -2.16 -4.41 15.03
C THR A 94 -0.90 -5.25 15.30
N ALA A 95 -0.71 -5.71 16.54
CA ALA A 95 0.45 -6.52 16.88
C ALA A 95 0.46 -7.87 16.12
N LEU A 96 -0.69 -8.51 15.93
CA LEU A 96 -0.79 -9.73 15.14
C LEU A 96 -0.42 -9.49 13.66
N LEU A 97 -0.90 -8.40 13.07
CA LEU A 97 -0.52 -8.02 11.70
C LEU A 97 0.98 -7.77 11.58
N VAL A 98 1.59 -7.06 12.54
CA VAL A 98 3.05 -6.82 12.57
C VAL A 98 3.81 -8.15 12.49
N LEU A 99 3.42 -9.17 13.27
CA LEU A 99 4.08 -10.48 13.24
C LEU A 99 3.91 -11.22 11.91
N ILE A 100 2.82 -10.97 11.17
CA ILE A 100 2.58 -11.61 9.87
C ILE A 100 3.46 -10.97 8.79
N VAL A 101 3.63 -9.64 8.81
CA VAL A 101 4.13 -8.92 7.63
C VAL A 101 5.53 -8.32 7.75
N PHE A 102 5.96 -7.96 8.96
CA PHE A 102 7.30 -7.39 9.13
C PHE A 102 8.43 -8.40 8.86
N PRO A 103 8.29 -9.71 9.17
CA PRO A 103 9.30 -10.69 8.76
C PRO A 103 9.45 -10.78 7.24
N VAL A 104 8.35 -10.63 6.48
CA VAL A 104 8.39 -10.63 5.00
C VAL A 104 9.15 -9.41 4.49
N LEU A 105 8.92 -8.23 5.06
CA LEU A 105 9.69 -7.03 4.73
C LEU A 105 11.18 -7.23 5.04
N ALA A 106 11.52 -7.73 6.23
CA ALA A 106 12.92 -7.95 6.61
C ALA A 106 13.63 -8.90 5.64
N ALA A 107 12.98 -10.01 5.27
CA ALA A 107 13.51 -10.95 4.28
C ALA A 107 13.70 -10.30 2.90
N ALA A 108 12.72 -9.51 2.44
CA ALA A 108 12.82 -8.80 1.16
C ALA A 108 13.97 -7.77 1.17
N LEU A 109 14.10 -6.98 2.24
CA LEU A 109 15.17 -5.99 2.39
C LEU A 109 16.56 -6.64 2.43
N PHE A 110 16.73 -7.75 3.16
CA PHE A 110 17.99 -8.48 3.17
C PHE A 110 18.32 -9.11 1.81
N ALA A 111 17.33 -9.66 1.11
CA ALA A 111 17.53 -10.15 -0.25
C ALA A 111 17.94 -9.01 -1.19
N LEU A 112 17.37 -7.81 -1.05
CA LEU A 112 17.72 -6.65 -1.85
C LEU A 112 19.13 -6.15 -1.54
N GLU A 113 19.51 -6.09 -0.27
CA GLU A 113 20.88 -5.74 0.12
C GLU A 113 21.88 -6.79 -0.39
N CYS A 114 21.51 -8.07 -0.36
CA CYS A 114 22.32 -9.14 -0.95
C CYS A 114 22.50 -8.97 -2.45
N ASP A 115 21.45 -8.59 -3.19
CA ASP A 115 21.57 -8.28 -4.62
C ASP A 115 22.52 -7.11 -4.86
N ARG A 116 22.45 -6.07 -4.01
CA ARG A 116 23.29 -4.88 -4.12
C ARG A 116 24.76 -5.11 -3.76
N LYS A 117 25.05 -5.97 -2.78
CA LYS A 117 26.40 -6.15 -2.21
C LYS A 117 27.11 -7.42 -2.64
N PHE A 118 26.36 -8.48 -2.87
CA PHE A 118 26.90 -9.82 -3.13
C PHE A 118 26.49 -10.36 -4.50
N GLY A 119 25.63 -9.66 -5.25
CA GLY A 119 25.21 -10.08 -6.58
C GLY A 119 24.40 -11.37 -6.57
N SER A 120 23.42 -11.50 -5.66
CA SER A 120 22.59 -12.72 -5.57
C SER A 120 21.54 -12.88 -6.67
N HIS A 121 21.30 -11.86 -7.50
CA HIS A 121 20.39 -11.88 -8.66
C HIS A 121 18.94 -12.31 -8.35
N ILE A 122 18.44 -12.08 -7.14
CA ILE A 122 17.10 -12.48 -6.68
C ILE A 122 16.02 -11.62 -7.34
N PHE A 123 16.23 -10.30 -7.38
CA PHE A 123 15.29 -9.32 -7.88
C PHE A 123 15.61 -8.79 -9.27
N ASP A 124 16.52 -9.46 -9.99
CA ASP A 124 16.80 -9.16 -11.40
C ASP A 124 15.54 -9.23 -12.26
N SER A 125 15.34 -8.20 -13.07
CA SER A 125 14.17 -8.10 -13.96
C SER A 125 14.04 -9.29 -14.90
N ALA A 126 15.17 -9.83 -15.38
CA ALA A 126 15.20 -11.01 -16.26
C ALA A 126 14.67 -12.28 -15.59
N ASN A 127 14.73 -12.37 -14.26
CA ASN A 127 14.27 -13.51 -13.46
C ASN A 127 12.82 -13.33 -12.96
N GLY A 128 12.13 -12.28 -13.39
CA GLY A 128 10.82 -11.89 -12.85
C GLY A 128 10.91 -11.16 -11.49
N GLY A 129 12.12 -10.81 -11.07
CA GLY A 129 12.41 -10.21 -9.77
C GLY A 129 11.69 -8.87 -9.51
N ALA A 130 11.43 -8.11 -10.56
CA ALA A 130 10.67 -6.86 -10.48
C ALA A 130 9.22 -7.05 -9.98
N LEU A 131 8.56 -8.15 -10.38
CA LEU A 131 7.21 -8.49 -9.88
C LEU A 131 7.29 -9.19 -8.52
N LEU A 132 8.30 -10.03 -8.31
CA LEU A 132 8.54 -10.68 -7.02
C LEU A 132 8.68 -9.64 -5.90
N TRP A 133 9.51 -8.60 -6.11
CA TRP A 133 9.64 -7.48 -5.18
C TRP A 133 8.29 -6.84 -4.87
N GLN A 134 7.51 -6.52 -5.90
CA GLN A 134 6.22 -5.86 -5.72
C GLN A 134 5.25 -6.70 -4.89
N HIS A 135 5.18 -8.02 -5.12
CA HIS A 135 4.33 -8.89 -4.32
C HIS A 135 4.78 -8.93 -2.86
N LEU A 136 6.09 -9.10 -2.59
CA LEU A 136 6.62 -9.15 -1.22
C LEU A 136 6.45 -7.81 -0.50
N PHE A 137 6.84 -6.72 -1.15
CA PHE A 137 6.73 -5.38 -0.60
C PHE A 137 5.28 -5.03 -0.30
N TRP A 138 4.35 -5.26 -1.23
CA TRP A 138 2.96 -4.89 -1.01
C TRP A 138 2.22 -5.82 -0.04
N PHE A 139 2.60 -7.11 0.01
CA PHE A 139 2.12 -8.02 1.06
C PHE A 139 2.47 -7.49 2.46
N PHE A 140 3.58 -6.75 2.58
CA PHE A 140 3.87 -5.92 3.74
C PHE A 140 3.07 -4.61 3.77
N GLY A 141 3.20 -3.79 2.73
CA GLY A 141 2.81 -2.39 2.73
C GLY A 141 1.31 -2.18 2.88
N HIS A 142 0.48 -3.09 2.35
CA HIS A 142 -0.97 -2.94 2.50
C HIS A 142 -1.48 -3.27 3.92
N PRO A 143 -1.08 -4.38 4.56
CA PRO A 143 -1.33 -4.55 6.00
C PRO A 143 -0.69 -3.46 6.86
N GLU A 144 0.47 -2.91 6.48
CA GLU A 144 1.14 -1.86 7.24
C GLU A 144 0.31 -0.57 7.35
N VAL A 145 -0.41 -0.17 6.29
CA VAL A 145 -1.33 0.97 6.42
C VAL A 145 -2.48 0.71 7.40
N TYR A 146 -2.88 -0.56 7.62
CA TYR A 146 -3.83 -0.92 8.67
C TYR A 146 -3.19 -1.06 10.05
N ILE A 147 -1.93 -1.49 10.14
CA ILE A 147 -1.15 -1.42 11.39
C ILE A 147 -1.12 0.02 11.91
N LEU A 148 -0.99 1.00 11.01
CA LEU A 148 -1.10 2.43 11.33
C LEU A 148 -2.55 2.82 11.69
N ALA A 149 -3.55 2.44 10.89
CA ALA A 149 -4.92 2.92 11.07
C ALA A 149 -5.66 2.34 12.30
N LEU A 150 -5.49 1.05 12.60
CA LEU A 150 -6.27 0.35 13.63
C LEU A 150 -6.11 0.96 15.04
N PRO A 151 -4.91 1.29 15.54
CA PRO A 151 -4.76 1.93 16.85
C PRO A 151 -5.48 3.28 16.92
N PHE A 152 -5.44 4.09 15.85
CA PHE A 152 -6.18 5.36 15.79
C PHE A 152 -7.69 5.14 15.77
N PHE A 153 -8.21 4.14 15.04
CA PHE A 153 -9.62 3.75 15.17
C PHE A 153 -9.98 3.37 16.61
N GLY A 154 -9.01 2.82 17.35
CA GLY A 154 -9.15 2.51 18.77
C GLY A 154 -9.27 3.78 19.61
N ILE A 155 -8.35 4.72 19.42
CA ILE A 155 -8.35 6.03 20.10
C ILE A 155 -9.68 6.76 19.87
N ILE A 156 -10.14 6.84 18.62
CA ILE A 156 -11.42 7.43 18.26
C ILE A 156 -12.57 6.72 18.99
N SER A 157 -12.52 5.40 19.10
CA SER A 157 -13.52 4.61 19.82
C SER A 157 -13.50 4.81 21.34
N GLU A 158 -12.42 5.33 21.92
CA GLU A 158 -12.40 5.68 23.35
C GLU A 158 -12.81 7.14 23.59
N VAL A 159 -12.48 8.05 22.66
CA VAL A 159 -12.85 9.48 22.76
C VAL A 159 -14.36 9.67 22.62
N ILE A 160 -14.99 9.10 21.57
CA ILE A 160 -16.41 9.32 21.27
C ILE A 160 -17.35 9.04 22.46
N PRO A 161 -17.31 7.87 23.14
CA PRO A 161 -18.28 7.56 24.20
C PRO A 161 -18.13 8.48 25.42
N VAL A 162 -16.90 8.88 25.75
CA VAL A 162 -16.61 9.81 26.86
C VAL A 162 -17.21 11.18 26.58
N PHE A 163 -16.95 11.75 25.40
CA PHE A 163 -17.43 13.08 25.05
C PHE A 163 -18.90 13.11 24.60
N SER A 164 -19.50 11.95 24.30
CA SER A 164 -20.94 11.80 24.03
C SER A 164 -21.74 11.40 25.29
N ARG A 165 -21.05 11.08 26.40
CA ARG A 165 -21.64 10.59 27.67
C ARG A 165 -22.58 9.40 27.46
N LYS A 166 -22.18 8.47 26.59
CA LYS A 166 -22.99 7.31 26.18
C LYS A 166 -22.09 6.10 25.96
N PRO A 167 -22.55 4.88 26.31
CA PRO A 167 -21.84 3.66 25.94
C PRO A 167 -21.60 3.56 24.43
N MET A 168 -20.50 2.93 24.06
CA MET A 168 -20.19 2.65 22.65
C MET A 168 -21.31 1.83 22.00
N PHE A 169 -21.93 2.38 20.96
CA PHE A 169 -22.94 1.66 20.21
C PHE A 169 -22.31 0.49 19.47
N GLY A 170 -22.89 -0.71 19.62
CA GLY A 170 -22.48 -1.93 18.93
C GLY A 170 -21.02 -2.36 19.17
N HIS A 171 -20.58 -2.37 20.43
CA HIS A 171 -19.25 -2.85 20.86
C HIS A 171 -18.79 -4.15 20.18
N MET A 172 -19.65 -5.18 20.17
CA MET A 172 -19.34 -6.46 19.50
C MET A 172 -19.21 -6.32 17.98
N GLY A 173 -20.01 -5.45 17.37
CA GLY A 173 -19.91 -5.12 15.95
C GLY A 173 -18.58 -4.44 15.61
N LEU A 174 -18.09 -3.56 16.48
CA LEU A 174 -16.78 -2.92 16.32
C LEU A 174 -15.63 -3.92 16.41
N ILE A 175 -15.69 -4.88 17.34
CA ILE A 175 -14.68 -5.95 17.46
C ILE A 175 -14.70 -6.82 16.20
N GLY A 176 -15.88 -7.30 15.79
CA GLY A 176 -16.03 -8.11 14.57
C GLY A 176 -15.55 -7.38 13.32
N ALA A 177 -15.86 -6.09 13.19
CA ALA A 177 -15.37 -5.26 12.11
C ALA A 177 -13.84 -5.12 12.10
N THR A 178 -13.20 -4.93 13.28
CA THR A 178 -11.74 -4.89 13.35
C THR A 178 -11.11 -6.23 12.94
N ILE A 179 -11.67 -7.36 13.39
CA ILE A 179 -11.20 -8.70 13.01
C ILE A 179 -11.30 -8.89 11.49
N ALA A 180 -12.43 -8.49 10.88
CA ALA A 180 -12.63 -8.57 9.44
C ALA A 180 -11.63 -7.70 8.66
N ILE A 181 -11.39 -6.45 9.11
CA ILE A 181 -10.38 -5.57 8.50
C ILE A 181 -8.99 -6.18 8.57
N ALA A 182 -8.59 -6.67 9.75
CA ALA A 182 -7.28 -7.29 9.93
C ALA A 182 -7.12 -8.53 9.04
N GLY A 183 -8.10 -9.43 9.04
CA GLY A 183 -8.07 -10.63 8.20
C GLY A 183 -8.05 -10.32 6.70
N LEU A 184 -8.86 -9.36 6.25
CA LEU A 184 -8.87 -8.96 4.83
C LEU A 184 -7.59 -8.22 4.43
N SER A 185 -6.96 -7.45 5.32
CA SER A 185 -5.77 -6.65 5.00
C SER A 185 -4.63 -7.48 4.40
N VAL A 186 -4.43 -8.71 4.88
CA VAL A 186 -3.39 -9.63 4.38
C VAL A 186 -3.78 -10.34 3.07
N THR A 187 -4.98 -10.09 2.54
CA THR A 187 -5.52 -10.75 1.33
C THR A 187 -5.71 -9.82 0.14
N VAL A 188 -5.42 -8.51 0.28
CA VAL A 188 -5.77 -7.50 -0.74
C VAL A 188 -4.58 -6.75 -1.33
N TRP A 189 -3.36 -7.08 -0.92
CA TRP A 189 -2.17 -6.29 -1.20
C TRP A 189 -1.94 -5.94 -2.67
N ALA A 190 -2.28 -6.85 -3.57
CA ALA A 190 -1.97 -6.71 -4.99
C ALA A 190 -2.86 -5.68 -5.71
N HIS A 191 -3.77 -5.00 -5.01
CA HIS A 191 -4.46 -3.85 -5.60
C HIS A 191 -3.55 -2.68 -5.95
N HIS A 192 -2.36 -2.61 -5.35
CA HIS A 192 -1.34 -1.62 -5.68
C HIS A 192 -0.65 -1.91 -7.02
N MET A 193 -0.91 -3.09 -7.59
CA MET A 193 -0.23 -3.64 -8.75
C MET A 193 -1.16 -3.75 -9.97
N TYR A 194 -2.34 -3.13 -9.96
CA TYR A 194 -3.33 -3.28 -11.04
C TYR A 194 -2.80 -2.94 -12.44
N VAL A 195 -1.88 -1.99 -12.53
CA VAL A 195 -1.30 -1.55 -13.82
C VAL A 195 -0.17 -2.45 -14.33
N THR A 196 0.26 -3.43 -13.53
CA THR A 196 1.39 -4.31 -13.88
C THR A 196 1.00 -5.43 -14.85
N GLY A 197 -0.29 -5.79 -14.90
CA GLY A 197 -0.76 -6.98 -15.60
C GLY A 197 -0.38 -8.32 -14.93
N GLY A 198 0.31 -8.29 -13.78
CA GLY A 198 0.83 -9.47 -13.07
C GLY A 198 -0.05 -9.98 -11.94
N VAL A 199 -1.33 -9.61 -11.90
CA VAL A 199 -2.22 -9.92 -10.77
C VAL A 199 -3.59 -10.44 -11.20
N LEU A 200 -4.22 -11.25 -10.36
CA LEU A 200 -5.60 -11.71 -10.55
C LEU A 200 -6.60 -10.58 -10.26
N LEU A 201 -6.79 -9.68 -11.22
CA LEU A 201 -7.55 -8.44 -11.05
C LEU A 201 -8.94 -8.61 -10.40
N PRO A 202 -9.82 -9.54 -10.84
CA PRO A 202 -11.17 -9.63 -10.26
C PRO A 202 -11.17 -10.00 -8.78
N PHE A 203 -10.25 -10.87 -8.35
CA PHE A 203 -10.12 -11.28 -6.96
C PHE A 203 -9.72 -10.11 -6.07
N PHE A 204 -8.61 -9.44 -6.39
CA PHE A 204 -8.08 -8.34 -5.59
C PHE A 204 -9.03 -7.13 -5.59
N ALA A 205 -9.72 -6.86 -6.70
CA ALA A 205 -10.75 -5.82 -6.76
C ALA A 205 -11.92 -6.10 -5.81
N PHE A 206 -12.49 -7.30 -5.88
CA PHE A 206 -13.60 -7.69 -5.03
C PHE A 206 -13.22 -7.65 -3.55
N MET A 207 -12.10 -8.26 -3.18
CA MET A 207 -11.64 -8.31 -1.80
C MET A 207 -11.32 -6.90 -1.25
N THR A 208 -10.77 -6.00 -2.08
CA THR A 208 -10.52 -4.62 -1.67
C THR A 208 -11.81 -3.85 -1.42
N MET A 209 -12.81 -3.99 -2.29
CA MET A 209 -14.13 -3.38 -2.08
C MET A 209 -14.80 -3.95 -0.83
N LEU A 210 -14.61 -5.23 -0.54
CA LEU A 210 -15.17 -5.89 0.63
C LEU A 210 -14.69 -5.26 1.95
N ILE A 211 -13.47 -4.72 2.02
CA ILE A 211 -12.96 -4.04 3.23
C ILE A 211 -13.73 -2.75 3.56
N ALA A 212 -14.37 -2.12 2.56
CA ALA A 212 -15.20 -0.95 2.80
C ALA A 212 -16.40 -1.27 3.72
N VAL A 213 -16.90 -2.52 3.71
CA VAL A 213 -18.04 -2.96 4.52
C VAL A 213 -17.74 -2.91 6.03
N PRO A 214 -16.74 -3.63 6.57
CA PRO A 214 -16.45 -3.55 8.00
C PRO A 214 -15.98 -2.15 8.42
N THR A 215 -15.30 -1.41 7.54
CA THR A 215 -14.95 -0.01 7.80
C THR A 215 -16.20 0.87 7.94
N GLY A 216 -17.18 0.69 7.06
CA GLY A 216 -18.48 1.36 7.12
C GLY A 216 -19.24 1.03 8.41
N VAL A 217 -19.22 -0.23 8.85
CA VAL A 217 -19.78 -0.63 10.15
C VAL A 217 -19.16 0.22 11.27
N LYS A 218 -17.83 0.31 11.36
CA LYS A 218 -17.17 1.15 12.38
C LYS A 218 -17.64 2.61 12.33
N PHE A 219 -17.74 3.16 11.12
CA PHE A 219 -18.18 4.54 10.93
C PHE A 219 -19.61 4.76 11.45
N PHE A 220 -20.56 3.89 11.09
CA PHE A 220 -21.92 3.98 11.60
C PHE A 220 -22.02 3.74 13.11
N ASN A 221 -21.17 2.89 13.66
CA ASN A 221 -21.09 2.68 15.11
C ASN A 221 -20.66 3.95 15.86
N TRP A 222 -19.67 4.68 15.33
CA TRP A 222 -19.26 5.97 15.87
C TRP A 222 -20.37 7.02 15.81
N ILE A 223 -21.02 7.17 14.65
CA ILE A 223 -22.16 8.08 14.50
C ILE A 223 -23.31 7.70 15.44
N GLY A 224 -23.63 6.41 15.55
CA GLY A 224 -24.66 5.90 16.46
C GLY A 224 -24.34 6.13 17.95
N THR A 225 -23.06 6.22 18.30
CA THR A 225 -22.62 6.57 19.65
C THR A 225 -22.79 8.06 19.92
N MET A 226 -22.49 8.92 18.95
CA MET A 226 -22.72 10.37 19.08
C MET A 226 -24.20 10.73 19.06
N TRP A 227 -25.02 9.95 18.33
CA TRP A 227 -26.44 10.19 18.17
C TRP A 227 -27.20 10.12 19.50
N LYS A 228 -27.97 11.18 19.79
CA LYS A 228 -28.68 11.40 21.07
C LYS A 228 -27.74 11.38 22.30
N GLY A 229 -26.43 11.59 22.11
CA GLY A 229 -25.48 11.82 23.18
C GLY A 229 -25.47 13.29 23.63
N SER A 230 -24.92 13.54 24.82
CA SER A 230 -24.64 14.89 25.31
C SER A 230 -23.20 15.24 24.93
N LEU A 231 -23.03 15.83 23.75
CA LEU A 231 -21.74 16.13 23.15
C LEU A 231 -21.07 17.35 23.79
N SER A 232 -19.79 17.22 24.15
CA SER A 232 -18.91 18.36 24.46
C SER A 232 -17.70 18.37 23.54
N PHE A 233 -17.45 19.50 22.88
CA PHE A 233 -16.45 19.66 21.83
C PHE A 233 -15.11 20.18 22.33
N GLU A 234 -14.54 19.49 23.33
CA GLU A 234 -13.16 19.73 23.73
C GLU A 234 -12.19 19.25 22.63
N THR A 235 -10.93 19.68 22.70
CA THR A 235 -9.91 19.41 21.68
C THR A 235 -9.85 17.94 21.18
N PRO A 236 -9.90 16.89 22.03
CA PRO A 236 -9.89 15.51 21.54
C PRO A 236 -11.12 15.16 20.68
N MET A 237 -12.29 15.72 21.01
CA MET A 237 -13.52 15.49 20.25
C MET A 237 -13.51 16.26 18.93
N LEU A 238 -12.92 17.47 18.90
CA LEU A 238 -12.73 18.22 17.66
C LEU A 238 -11.85 17.46 16.66
N TRP A 239 -10.71 16.91 17.11
CA TRP A 239 -9.85 16.06 16.27
C TRP A 239 -10.57 14.81 15.79
N THR A 240 -11.42 14.23 16.63
CA THR A 240 -12.23 13.07 16.30
C THR A 240 -13.24 13.37 15.19
N VAL A 241 -13.94 14.50 15.28
CA VAL A 241 -14.87 14.93 14.23
C VAL A 241 -14.14 15.27 12.94
N GLY A 242 -12.99 15.95 13.03
CA GLY A 242 -12.11 16.19 11.89
C GLY A 242 -11.69 14.89 11.20
N PHE A 243 -11.27 13.90 11.98
CA PHE A 243 -10.97 12.55 11.49
C PHE A 243 -12.19 11.92 10.78
N LEU A 244 -13.38 11.95 11.38
CA LEU A 244 -14.57 11.35 10.75
C LEU A 244 -14.86 11.98 9.38
N ILE A 245 -14.70 13.29 9.24
CA ILE A 245 -14.91 14.00 7.97
C ILE A 245 -13.84 13.62 6.95
N THR A 246 -12.56 13.75 7.30
CA THR A 246 -11.46 13.50 6.34
C THR A 246 -11.38 12.03 5.96
N PHE A 247 -11.58 11.13 6.91
CA PHE A 247 -11.59 9.70 6.68
C PHE A 247 -12.76 9.26 5.81
N LEU A 248 -13.94 9.86 5.95
CA LEU A 248 -15.08 9.56 5.08
C LEU A 248 -14.78 9.92 3.63
N PHE A 249 -14.32 11.15 3.36
CA PHE A 249 -14.00 11.56 1.99
C PHE A 249 -12.83 10.78 1.40
N GLY A 250 -11.78 10.51 2.19
CA GLY A 250 -10.67 9.64 1.77
C GLY A 250 -11.11 8.19 1.52
N GLY A 251 -12.02 7.66 2.33
CA GLY A 251 -12.57 6.32 2.16
C GLY A 251 -13.40 6.19 0.88
N LEU A 252 -14.22 7.20 0.56
CA LEU A 252 -15.01 7.21 -0.68
C LEU A 252 -14.12 7.19 -1.93
N THR A 253 -13.02 7.95 -1.94
CA THR A 253 -12.06 7.89 -3.06
C THR A 253 -11.33 6.55 -3.11
N GLY A 254 -11.03 5.95 -1.96
CA GLY A 254 -10.47 4.60 -1.88
C GLY A 254 -11.35 3.53 -2.53
N VAL A 255 -12.67 3.58 -2.33
CA VAL A 255 -13.62 2.66 -2.99
C VAL A 255 -13.61 2.83 -4.51
N ILE A 256 -13.49 4.07 -5.00
CA ILE A 256 -13.37 4.34 -6.44
C ILE A 256 -12.06 3.72 -6.99
N LEU A 257 -10.94 3.92 -6.28
CA LEU A 257 -9.62 3.38 -6.64
C LEU A 257 -9.51 1.85 -6.50
N ALA A 258 -10.39 1.21 -5.73
CA ALA A 258 -10.45 -0.24 -5.63
C ALA A 258 -10.91 -0.91 -6.94
N SER A 259 -11.56 -0.16 -7.84
CA SER A 259 -12.04 -0.64 -9.12
C SER A 259 -10.94 -0.58 -10.19
N PRO A 260 -10.47 -1.73 -10.72
CA PRO A 260 -9.43 -1.74 -11.74
C PRO A 260 -9.79 -0.93 -12.97
N ARG A 261 -11.09 -0.80 -13.30
CA ARG A 261 -11.53 0.04 -14.42
C ARG A 261 -11.06 1.47 -14.20
N TRP A 262 -11.43 2.11 -13.10
CA TRP A 262 -11.03 3.48 -12.81
C TRP A 262 -9.52 3.64 -12.63
N THR A 263 -8.84 2.62 -12.10
CA THR A 263 -7.39 2.64 -11.86
C THR A 263 -6.55 2.37 -13.11
N SER A 264 -7.09 1.64 -14.10
CA SER A 264 -6.41 1.30 -15.36
C SER A 264 -6.85 2.15 -16.55
N THR A 265 -8.02 2.80 -16.49
CA THR A 265 -8.60 3.54 -17.62
C THR A 265 -8.61 5.05 -17.42
N SER A 266 -7.54 5.69 -16.90
CA SER A 266 -7.36 7.12 -17.21
C SER A 266 -6.90 7.23 -18.68
N PRO A 267 -7.77 7.59 -19.64
CA PRO A 267 -7.40 7.65 -21.06
C PRO A 267 -6.48 8.86 -21.33
N THR A 268 -6.29 9.72 -20.34
CA THR A 268 -5.51 10.96 -20.40
C THR A 268 -4.03 10.79 -20.06
N ARG A 269 -3.57 9.63 -19.53
CA ARG A 269 -2.14 9.39 -19.24
C ARG A 269 -1.44 8.45 -20.22
N THR A 270 -2.15 7.55 -20.90
CA THR A 270 -1.53 6.62 -21.86
C THR A 270 -1.35 7.21 -23.27
N SER A 271 -2.01 8.33 -23.59
CA SER A 271 -1.79 9.04 -24.86
C SER A 271 -0.51 9.88 -24.84
N TRP A 272 -0.20 10.53 -23.71
CA TRP A 272 1.00 11.37 -23.56
C TRP A 272 2.31 10.59 -23.73
N TRP A 273 2.39 9.37 -23.18
CA TRP A 273 3.56 8.50 -23.34
C TRP A 273 3.66 7.87 -24.73
N ARG A 274 2.55 7.77 -25.48
CA ARG A 274 2.57 7.24 -26.85
C ARG A 274 2.95 8.31 -27.90
N THR A 275 2.92 9.59 -27.52
CA THR A 275 3.34 10.71 -28.39
C THR A 275 4.74 11.24 -28.12
N SER A 276 5.46 10.74 -27.12
CA SER A 276 6.78 11.26 -26.72
C SER A 276 7.98 10.37 -27.08
N THR A 277 7.78 9.25 -27.79
CA THR A 277 8.88 8.35 -28.23
C THR A 277 8.90 8.07 -29.73
N THR A 278 8.23 8.87 -30.56
CA THR A 278 8.44 8.86 -32.01
C THR A 278 9.40 9.98 -32.39
N PRO A 279 10.59 9.65 -32.95
CA PRO A 279 11.32 10.62 -33.75
C PRO A 279 10.37 11.15 -34.83
N SER A 280 10.46 12.45 -35.09
CA SER A 280 9.65 13.24 -36.02
C SER A 280 9.87 12.86 -37.50
N SER A 281 9.82 11.58 -37.85
CA SER A 281 9.99 11.07 -39.20
C SER A 281 9.22 9.77 -39.44
N ALA A 282 7.92 9.75 -39.16
CA ALA A 282 7.01 8.70 -39.64
C ALA A 282 5.57 9.22 -39.69
N ARG A 283 5.34 10.21 -40.57
CA ARG A 283 4.01 10.75 -40.85
C ARG A 283 3.57 10.29 -42.23
N TRP A 284 3.40 8.98 -42.44
CA TRP A 284 2.82 8.42 -43.67
C TRP A 284 2.07 7.11 -43.40
N CYS A 285 0.83 7.07 -43.89
CA CYS A 285 -0.08 5.91 -44.06
C CYS A 285 -0.80 5.36 -42.81
N THR A 286 -2.10 5.02 -42.81
CA THR A 286 -3.32 5.39 -43.57
C THR A 286 -4.48 4.75 -42.80
N ARG A 287 -5.66 5.39 -42.75
CA ARG A 287 -6.90 4.81 -42.21
C ARG A 287 -7.23 3.46 -42.89
N CYS A 288 -7.54 2.44 -42.11
CA CYS A 288 -8.33 1.30 -42.58
C CYS A 288 -9.72 1.40 -41.96
N SER A 289 -10.74 1.68 -42.79
CA SER A 289 -12.15 1.53 -42.41
C SER A 289 -12.60 0.10 -42.70
N PRO A 290 -13.47 -0.51 -41.87
CA PRO A 290 -14.10 -1.78 -42.20
C PRO A 290 -15.37 -1.52 -43.02
N ASP A 291 -15.44 -2.09 -44.23
CA ASP A 291 -16.70 -2.20 -44.98
C ASP A 291 -17.30 -3.60 -44.86
N SER A 292 -18.63 -3.61 -44.92
CA SER A 292 -19.56 -4.68 -44.63
C SER A 292 -19.74 -5.72 -45.75
N THR A 293 -20.17 -6.92 -45.31
CA THR A 293 -21.01 -7.93 -45.99
C THR A 293 -20.46 -8.83 -47.12
N SER A 294 -20.74 -10.13 -46.89
CA SER A 294 -21.16 -11.20 -47.81
C SER A 294 -20.21 -11.73 -48.88
N GLY A 295 -19.95 -13.05 -48.80
CA GLY A 295 -19.78 -13.91 -49.97
C GLY A 295 -18.34 -14.18 -50.41
N GLY A 296 -17.92 -15.44 -50.28
CA GLY A 296 -17.09 -16.15 -51.27
C GLY A 296 -15.74 -15.57 -51.71
N ARG A 297 -14.67 -16.27 -51.29
CA ARG A 297 -13.31 -16.34 -51.87
C ARG A 297 -12.35 -15.18 -51.60
N SER A 298 -11.17 -15.59 -51.17
CA SER A 298 -9.97 -14.83 -50.80
C SER A 298 -9.28 -14.12 -51.97
N SER A 299 -8.81 -12.90 -51.75
CA SER A 299 -7.70 -12.30 -52.51
C SER A 299 -6.85 -11.40 -51.59
N PRO A 300 -5.50 -11.44 -51.70
CA PRO A 300 -4.63 -10.66 -50.81
C PRO A 300 -4.56 -9.19 -51.25
N ALA A 301 -4.64 -8.28 -50.26
CA ALA A 301 -4.48 -6.85 -50.47
C ALA A 301 -3.06 -6.53 -50.98
N ARG A 302 -2.96 -5.83 -52.12
CA ARG A 302 -1.69 -5.31 -52.66
C ARG A 302 -1.35 -3.97 -51.99
N CYS A 303 -0.11 -3.84 -51.50
CA CYS A 303 0.52 -2.55 -51.20
C CYS A 303 1.59 -2.26 -52.26
N SER A 304 1.56 -1.08 -52.87
CA SER A 304 2.60 -0.60 -53.78
C SER A 304 3.59 0.31 -53.05
N THR A 305 4.89 0.10 -53.29
CA THR A 305 5.98 0.95 -52.78
C THR A 305 6.52 1.83 -53.91
N ASN A 306 6.57 3.15 -53.72
CA ASN A 306 7.35 4.04 -54.59
C ASN A 306 8.46 4.71 -53.77
N ALA A 307 9.70 4.34 -54.08
CA ALA A 307 10.91 4.96 -53.55
C ALA A 307 11.33 6.15 -54.42
N SER A 308 11.71 7.27 -53.80
CA SER A 308 12.65 8.23 -54.42
C SER A 308 13.48 8.90 -53.33
N ALA A 309 14.80 8.82 -53.47
CA ALA A 309 15.80 9.31 -52.54
C ALA A 309 16.26 10.73 -52.91
N ARG A 310 16.53 11.58 -51.91
CA ARG A 310 17.38 12.78 -52.03
C ARG A 310 18.26 12.93 -50.79
N SER A 311 19.58 13.03 -51.01
CA SER A 311 20.58 13.41 -50.01
C SER A 311 20.59 14.93 -49.77
N PRO A 312 21.19 15.40 -48.66
CA PRO A 312 21.82 16.72 -48.67
C PRO A 312 23.27 16.72 -48.18
N SER A 313 24.09 17.40 -48.96
CA SER A 313 25.43 17.91 -48.69
C SER A 313 25.40 19.20 -47.86
N GLY A 314 26.40 19.41 -47.01
CA GLY A 314 27.14 20.67 -46.92
C GLY A 314 26.70 21.75 -45.92
N ARG A 315 27.71 22.16 -45.13
CA ARG A 315 27.84 23.29 -44.17
C ARG A 315 27.32 23.06 -42.76
#